data_AF-A0AAD7PDA6-F1
#
_entry.id   AF-A0AAD7PDA6-F1
#
_cell.length_a   1.000
_cell.length_b   1.000
_cell.length_c   1.000
_cell.angle_alpha   90.00
_cell.angle_beta   90.00
_cell.angle_gamma   90.00
#
_symmetry.space_group_name_H-M   'P 1'
#
loop_
_entity.id
_entity.type
_entity.pdbx_description
1 polymer ?
#
loop_
_entity_poly.entity_id
_entity_poly.type
_entity_poly.pdbx_seq_one_letter_code
_entity_poly.pdbx_strand_id
1 'polypeptide(L)'
;MQLASQRRLLSLMILLLALNIPYSYAILNYENKIKTAVFLSPKFVLGPGSVVNKYFFNIEFPRGHVAIKSFNGEIVDEARNPVPLYETYLQHWAVGKYHQHKNARYREYDGHQVLHQSGHIVRNNGLCQGDVNGQYFGIGSETRRTDTHIPDPYKLGNPAEIRSGFEEKWLLNVHAIDTRGVEDKMGCTECRRDLYNVTQDENGQLLRPEYKGGLKCCYDSTQCRKREGFEGPRRGLYLSQVVHQGRVQNMIARMNNMLNLVVQLAWMVMVVAALMSRGQAPDCHLVVMSSMVLLISIQAQLVQPFMARMGGLYAILCQYMEKELKQEIWLATF
;
A
#
# COMPACT_ATOMS: atom_id res chain seq x y z
N MET A 1 -11.03 12.13 55.18
CA MET A 1 -11.58 11.69 53.87
C MET A 1 -10.75 12.13 52.66
N GLN A 2 -10.24 13.37 52.59
CA GLN A 2 -9.45 13.86 51.43
C GLN A 2 -8.16 13.04 51.13
N LEU A 3 -7.37 12.68 52.15
CA LEU A 3 -6.15 11.88 51.98
C LEU A 3 -6.38 10.48 51.38
N ALA A 4 -7.53 9.86 51.70
CA ALA A 4 -7.89 8.54 51.17
C ALA A 4 -8.35 8.63 49.70
N SER A 5 -9.06 9.70 49.32
CA SER A 5 -9.42 9.99 47.93
C SER A 5 -8.19 10.27 47.07
N GLN A 6 -7.25 11.05 47.59
CA GLN A 6 -6.00 11.41 46.90
C GLN A 6 -5.09 10.19 46.68
N ARG A 7 -4.97 9.29 47.68
CA ARG A 7 -4.25 8.01 47.53
C ARG A 7 -4.91 7.08 46.49
N ARG A 8 -6.25 7.04 46.42
CA ARG A 8 -6.98 6.22 45.43
C ARG A 8 -6.77 6.74 44.00
N LEU A 9 -6.80 8.06 43.81
CA LEU A 9 -6.49 8.70 42.52
C LEU A 9 -5.05 8.42 42.10
N LEU A 10 -4.08 8.52 43.02
CA LEU A 10 -2.69 8.19 42.74
C LEU A 10 -2.50 6.71 42.36
N SER A 11 -3.13 5.77 43.07
CA SER A 11 -3.07 4.34 42.72
C SER A 11 -3.68 4.04 41.35
N LEU A 12 -4.80 4.69 40.99
CA LEU A 12 -5.42 4.55 39.68
C LEU A 12 -4.52 5.11 38.57
N MET A 13 -3.88 6.25 38.80
CA MET A 13 -2.91 6.85 37.85
C MET A 13 -1.69 5.96 37.66
N ILE A 14 -1.15 5.37 38.74
CA ILE A 14 -0.01 4.44 38.67
C ILE A 14 -0.40 3.16 37.90
N LEU A 15 -1.60 2.63 38.11
CA LEU A 15 -2.10 1.47 37.37
C LEU A 15 -2.26 1.78 35.88
N LEU A 16 -2.86 2.92 35.53
CA LEU A 16 -2.98 3.37 34.15
C LEU A 16 -1.61 3.56 33.49
N LEU A 17 -0.64 4.14 34.19
CA LEU A 17 0.74 4.27 33.71
C LEU A 17 1.39 2.90 33.50
N ALA A 18 1.26 1.97 34.45
CA ALA A 18 1.83 0.63 34.37
C ALA A 18 1.27 -0.18 33.18
N LEU A 19 -0.01 0.00 32.83
CA LEU A 19 -0.65 -0.65 31.68
C LEU A 19 -0.21 -0.07 30.34
N ASN A 20 0.21 1.20 30.30
CA ASN A 20 0.70 1.85 29.09
C ASN A 20 2.16 1.51 28.77
N ILE A 21 2.95 1.03 29.73
CA ILE A 21 4.38 0.68 29.53
C ILE A 21 4.56 -0.52 28.57
N PRO A 22 3.88 -1.68 28.73
CA PRO A 22 4.00 -2.81 27.80
C PRO A 22 3.54 -2.45 26.39
N TYR A 23 2.50 -1.61 26.29
CA TYR A 23 1.96 -1.15 25.01
C TYR A 23 2.93 -0.24 24.27
N SER A 24 3.47 0.76 24.97
CA SER A 24 4.48 1.68 24.41
C SER A 24 5.73 0.93 23.99
N TYR A 25 6.19 -0.04 24.79
CA TYR A 25 7.31 -0.91 24.46
C TYR A 25 7.03 -1.78 23.23
N ALA A 26 5.81 -2.32 23.09
CA ALA A 26 5.42 -3.11 21.92
C ALA A 26 5.34 -2.28 20.63
N ILE A 27 4.86 -1.02 20.70
CA ILE A 27 4.86 -0.09 19.56
C ILE A 27 6.30 0.26 19.17
N LEU A 28 7.13 0.70 20.12
CA LEU A 28 8.52 1.06 19.85
C LEU A 28 9.30 -0.12 19.25
N ASN A 29 9.13 -1.32 19.80
CA ASN A 29 9.78 -2.51 19.28
C ASN A 29 9.22 -2.93 17.90
N TYR A 30 7.99 -2.56 17.56
CA TYR A 30 7.43 -2.77 16.22
C TYR A 30 8.00 -1.78 15.20
N GLU A 31 8.03 -0.49 15.54
CA GLU A 31 8.61 0.55 14.68
C GLU A 31 10.09 0.29 14.41
N ASN A 32 10.84 -0.12 15.42
CA ASN A 32 12.24 -0.54 15.28
C ASN A 32 12.44 -1.76 14.35
N LYS A 33 11.36 -2.50 14.02
CA LYS A 33 11.40 -3.64 13.10
C LYS A 33 10.95 -3.29 11.68
N ILE A 34 10.54 -2.04 11.43
CA ILE A 34 10.29 -1.53 10.09
C ILE A 34 11.65 -1.19 9.47
N LYS A 35 11.93 -1.77 8.30
CA LYS A 35 13.12 -1.52 7.51
C LYS A 35 12.79 -0.60 6.36
N THR A 36 13.67 0.34 6.08
CA THR A 36 13.62 1.15 4.86
C THR A 36 14.51 0.53 3.80
N ALA A 37 14.02 0.43 2.58
CA ALA A 37 14.77 0.03 1.41
C ALA A 37 14.49 1.00 0.26
N VAL A 38 15.52 1.29 -0.54
CA VAL A 38 15.41 2.14 -1.73
C VAL A 38 15.69 1.29 -2.96
N PHE A 39 14.75 1.29 -3.90
CA PHE A 39 14.85 0.58 -5.17
C PHE A 39 14.92 1.59 -6.31
N LEU A 40 15.65 1.25 -7.37
CA LEU A 40 15.73 2.06 -8.58
C LEU A 40 15.21 1.25 -9.76
N SER A 41 14.40 1.89 -10.60
CA SER A 41 14.06 1.32 -11.90
C SER A 41 15.31 1.16 -12.78
N PRO A 42 15.25 0.37 -13.86
CA PRO A 42 16.17 0.55 -14.97
C PRO A 42 16.13 1.99 -15.50
N LYS A 43 17.23 2.43 -16.11
CA LYS A 43 17.36 3.76 -16.71
C LYS A 43 16.37 3.93 -17.86
N PHE A 44 15.69 5.06 -17.90
CA PHE A 44 14.96 5.52 -19.09
C PHE A 44 15.45 6.90 -19.52
N VAL A 45 15.28 7.24 -20.79
CA VAL A 45 15.83 8.48 -21.36
C VAL A 45 14.71 9.34 -21.93
N LEU A 46 14.60 10.57 -21.42
CA LEU A 46 13.64 11.55 -21.87
C LEU A 46 14.35 12.78 -22.47
N GLY A 47 13.86 13.26 -23.61
CA GLY A 47 14.15 14.59 -24.14
C GLY A 47 12.91 15.47 -24.16
N PRO A 48 13.04 16.78 -24.44
CA PRO A 48 11.91 17.72 -24.47
C PRO A 48 10.69 17.21 -25.25
N GLY A 49 9.52 17.21 -24.61
CA GLY A 49 8.26 16.74 -25.17
C GLY A 49 8.09 15.22 -25.25
N SER A 50 9.14 14.42 -25.08
CA SER A 50 9.04 12.97 -25.23
C SER A 50 8.28 12.30 -24.08
N VAL A 51 7.65 11.17 -24.40
CA VAL A 51 6.91 10.31 -23.49
C VAL A 51 7.66 8.98 -23.33
N VAL A 52 7.75 8.51 -22.10
CA VAL A 52 8.17 7.16 -21.76
C VAL A 52 7.00 6.46 -21.09
N ASN A 53 6.57 5.32 -21.61
CA ASN A 53 5.61 4.42 -20.97
C ASN A 53 6.20 3.00 -20.99
N LYS A 54 7.13 2.72 -20.08
CA LYS A 54 7.90 1.46 -20.08
C LYS A 54 7.42 0.48 -19.04
N TYR A 55 7.49 -0.80 -19.39
CA TYR A 55 7.24 -1.91 -18.50
C TYR A 55 8.57 -2.65 -18.22
N PHE A 56 9.04 -2.54 -16.99
CA PHE A 56 10.25 -3.21 -16.51
C PHE A 56 9.86 -4.50 -15.78
N PHE A 57 10.26 -5.63 -16.33
CA PHE A 57 9.98 -6.95 -15.77
C PHE A 57 11.14 -7.45 -14.91
N ASN A 58 10.82 -8.32 -13.96
CA ASN A 58 11.78 -8.92 -13.04
C ASN A 58 12.65 -7.88 -12.31
N ILE A 59 12.04 -6.76 -11.91
CA ILE A 59 12.76 -5.75 -11.13
C ILE A 59 13.10 -6.29 -9.74
N GLU A 60 14.16 -5.75 -9.15
CA GLU A 60 14.46 -5.98 -7.75
C GLU A 60 13.44 -5.24 -6.89
N PHE A 61 12.76 -6.00 -6.05
CA PHE A 61 11.72 -5.50 -5.15
C PHE A 61 11.55 -6.52 -4.03
N PRO A 62 11.03 -6.15 -2.84
CA PRO A 62 10.91 -7.08 -1.74
C PRO A 62 10.13 -8.34 -2.09
N ARG A 63 10.69 -9.50 -1.75
CA ARG A 63 10.08 -10.81 -2.01
C ARG A 63 9.71 -11.51 -0.71
N GLY A 64 8.73 -12.40 -0.80
CA GLY A 64 8.32 -13.26 0.30
C GLY A 64 7.24 -12.65 1.19
N HIS A 65 7.24 -13.01 2.48
CA HIS A 65 6.15 -12.67 3.41
C HIS A 65 6.41 -11.32 4.11
N VAL A 66 6.17 -10.21 3.38
CA VAL A 66 6.47 -8.84 3.82
C VAL A 66 5.22 -8.00 3.96
N ALA A 67 5.22 -7.05 4.91
CA ALA A 67 4.19 -6.04 5.06
C ALA A 67 4.77 -4.69 4.64
N ILE A 68 4.25 -4.08 3.58
CA ILE A 68 4.62 -2.71 3.20
C ILE A 68 3.80 -1.71 4.02
N LYS A 69 4.48 -0.67 4.50
CA LYS A 69 3.94 0.40 5.35
C LYS A 69 3.86 1.75 4.68
N SER A 70 4.79 2.02 3.79
CA SER A 70 4.70 3.17 2.90
C SER A 70 5.51 2.92 1.66
N PHE A 71 5.11 3.60 0.59
CA PHE A 71 5.63 3.34 -0.73
C PHE A 71 5.64 4.60 -1.60
N ASN A 72 6.78 5.31 -1.55
CA ASN A 72 6.90 6.63 -2.17
C ASN A 72 7.77 6.54 -3.42
N GLY A 73 7.34 7.18 -4.52
CA GLY A 73 8.05 7.21 -5.79
C GLY A 73 8.56 8.60 -6.12
N GLU A 74 9.78 8.71 -6.63
CA GLU A 74 10.38 9.97 -7.06
C GLU A 74 11.18 9.78 -8.36
N ILE A 75 11.05 10.71 -9.31
CA ILE A 75 11.90 10.73 -10.50
C ILE A 75 13.21 11.41 -10.13
N VAL A 76 14.31 10.70 -10.35
CA VAL A 76 15.66 11.16 -10.06
C VAL A 76 16.55 11.14 -11.30
N ASP A 77 17.52 12.04 -11.33
CA ASP A 77 18.58 12.07 -12.34
C ASP A 77 19.67 11.01 -12.08
N GLU A 78 20.70 10.98 -12.91
CA GLU A 78 21.84 10.06 -12.77
C GLU A 78 22.64 10.27 -11.48
N ALA A 79 22.63 11.49 -10.93
CA ALA A 79 23.23 11.81 -9.65
C ALA A 79 22.28 11.54 -8.46
N ARG A 80 21.11 10.94 -8.72
CA ARG A 80 20.05 10.62 -7.76
C ARG A 80 19.37 11.85 -7.14
N ASN A 81 19.45 13.01 -7.80
CA ASN A 81 18.72 14.20 -7.36
C ASN A 81 17.28 14.17 -7.89
N PRO A 82 16.28 14.53 -7.08
CA PRO A 82 14.89 14.66 -7.53
C PRO A 82 14.75 15.68 -8.66
N VAL A 83 14.03 15.31 -9.73
CA VAL A 83 13.78 16.19 -10.88
C VAL A 83 12.45 16.92 -10.71
N PRO A 84 12.37 18.25 -10.93
CA PRO A 84 11.13 18.99 -10.72
C PRO A 84 9.95 18.49 -11.57
N LEU A 85 8.74 18.46 -10.99
CA LEU A 85 7.53 17.96 -11.66
C LEU A 85 7.15 18.79 -12.90
N TYR A 86 7.44 20.09 -12.88
CA TYR A 86 7.20 20.98 -14.01
C TYR A 86 8.14 20.77 -15.20
N GLU A 87 9.17 19.92 -15.04
CA GLU A 87 10.08 19.50 -16.12
C GLU A 87 9.83 18.05 -16.55
N THR A 88 9.63 17.15 -15.58
CA THR A 88 9.31 15.75 -15.85
C THR A 88 8.08 15.39 -15.05
N TYR A 89 6.97 15.32 -15.77
CA TYR A 89 5.68 14.97 -15.22
C TYR A 89 5.58 13.45 -15.14
N LEU A 90 5.39 12.91 -13.93
CA LEU A 90 5.21 11.48 -13.69
C LEU A 90 3.72 11.17 -13.78
N GLN A 91 3.19 10.91 -14.98
CA GLN A 91 1.76 10.64 -15.18
C GLN A 91 1.28 9.55 -14.23
N HIS A 92 1.95 8.40 -14.27
CA HIS A 92 1.75 7.32 -13.34
C HIS A 92 2.96 6.42 -13.31
N TRP A 93 3.02 5.64 -12.26
CA TRP A 93 3.92 4.51 -12.15
C TRP A 93 3.15 3.45 -11.39
N ALA A 94 3.35 2.18 -11.68
CA ALA A 94 2.63 1.11 -11.02
C ALA A 94 3.56 -0.07 -10.78
N VAL A 95 3.52 -0.63 -9.57
CA VAL A 95 4.25 -1.85 -9.24
C VAL A 95 3.26 -2.99 -9.04
N GLY A 96 3.46 -4.06 -9.80
CA GLY A 96 2.65 -5.25 -9.80
C GLY A 96 3.47 -6.49 -9.50
N LYS A 97 2.92 -7.40 -8.70
CA LYS A 97 3.51 -8.72 -8.51
C LYS A 97 2.95 -9.68 -9.56
N TYR A 98 3.80 -10.58 -10.05
CA TYR A 98 3.36 -11.67 -10.92
C TYR A 98 4.11 -12.96 -10.60
N HIS A 99 3.47 -14.09 -10.86
CA HIS A 99 4.12 -15.39 -10.83
C HIS A 99 4.46 -15.79 -12.26
N GLN A 100 5.66 -16.31 -12.47
CA GLN A 100 6.10 -16.83 -13.76
C GLN A 100 6.63 -18.24 -13.63
N HIS A 101 6.35 -19.09 -14.62
CA HIS A 101 6.90 -20.44 -14.65
C HIS A 101 8.43 -20.39 -14.83
N LYS A 102 9.17 -21.19 -14.04
CA LYS A 102 10.65 -21.18 -14.00
C LYS A 102 11.31 -21.46 -15.36
N ASN A 103 10.64 -22.22 -16.23
CA ASN A 103 11.16 -22.57 -17.56
C ASN A 103 10.77 -21.57 -18.65
N ALA A 104 10.09 -20.47 -18.32
CA ALA A 104 9.71 -19.46 -19.29
C ALA A 104 10.94 -18.71 -19.81
N ARG A 105 11.12 -18.67 -21.14
CA ARG A 105 12.19 -17.88 -21.77
C ARG A 105 11.72 -16.45 -21.98
N TYR A 106 12.49 -15.50 -21.47
CA TYR A 106 12.25 -14.07 -21.65
C TYR A 106 12.60 -13.65 -23.08
N ARG A 107 11.65 -13.03 -23.79
CA ARG A 107 11.94 -12.18 -24.95
C ARG A 107 11.61 -10.75 -24.55
N GLU A 108 12.63 -9.91 -24.53
CA GLU A 108 12.65 -8.53 -24.02
C GLU A 108 11.59 -7.61 -24.66
N TYR A 109 11.06 -8.00 -25.82
CA TYR A 109 10.17 -7.19 -26.62
C TYR A 109 8.67 -7.42 -26.39
N ASP A 110 8.27 -8.29 -25.46
CA ASP A 110 6.88 -8.76 -25.39
C ASP A 110 6.35 -8.99 -23.97
N GLY A 111 6.65 -8.07 -23.08
CA GLY A 111 6.29 -8.15 -21.67
C GLY A 111 4.82 -8.45 -21.39
N HIS A 112 3.91 -7.92 -22.21
CA HIS A 112 2.48 -8.22 -22.13
C HIS A 112 2.16 -9.65 -22.60
N GLN A 113 2.74 -10.15 -23.71
CA GLN A 113 2.49 -11.54 -24.13
C GLN A 113 3.14 -12.57 -23.22
N VAL A 114 4.27 -12.26 -22.57
CA VAL A 114 4.94 -13.19 -21.64
C VAL A 114 4.10 -13.46 -20.40
N LEU A 115 3.40 -12.43 -19.88
CA LEU A 115 2.39 -12.59 -18.83
C LEU A 115 1.21 -13.43 -19.33
N HIS A 116 0.80 -13.29 -20.58
CA HIS A 116 -0.29 -14.08 -21.15
C HIS A 116 0.06 -15.57 -21.35
N GLN A 117 1.31 -15.91 -21.65
CA GLN A 117 1.70 -17.28 -22.03
C GLN A 117 2.27 -18.13 -20.89
N SER A 118 2.93 -17.50 -19.90
CA SER A 118 3.76 -18.23 -18.93
C SER A 118 3.71 -17.68 -17.49
N GLY A 119 2.87 -16.67 -17.25
CA GLY A 119 2.72 -16.07 -15.94
C GLY A 119 1.27 -15.69 -15.62
N HIS A 120 1.07 -15.11 -14.46
CA HIS A 120 -0.18 -14.44 -14.10
C HIS A 120 0.09 -13.33 -13.11
N ILE A 121 -0.63 -12.22 -13.24
CA ILE A 121 -0.61 -11.13 -12.27
C ILE A 121 -1.20 -11.63 -10.96
N VAL A 122 -0.57 -11.27 -9.85
CA VAL A 122 -1.01 -11.65 -8.51
C VAL A 122 -1.54 -10.40 -7.82
N ARG A 123 -2.82 -10.44 -7.47
CA ARG A 123 -3.52 -9.36 -6.77
C ARG A 123 -3.27 -9.41 -5.27
N ASN A 124 -3.68 -8.35 -4.57
CA ASN A 124 -3.38 -8.20 -3.15
C ASN A 124 -4.39 -8.91 -2.26
N ASN A 125 -3.88 -9.55 -1.20
CA ASN A 125 -4.71 -10.12 -0.15
C ASN A 125 -5.25 -8.99 0.73
N GLY A 126 -6.57 -8.97 0.96
CA GLY A 126 -7.25 -7.92 1.72
C GLY A 126 -8.62 -8.35 2.19
N LEU A 127 -9.33 -7.45 2.88
CA LEU A 127 -10.70 -7.69 3.37
C LEU A 127 -11.66 -7.98 2.21
N CYS A 128 -11.52 -7.26 1.10
CA CYS A 128 -12.20 -7.57 -0.16
C CYS A 128 -11.55 -8.81 -0.78
N GLN A 129 -12.30 -9.92 -0.84
CA GLN A 129 -11.82 -11.18 -1.39
C GLN A 129 -11.84 -11.18 -2.92
N GLY A 130 -11.03 -12.05 -3.52
CA GLY A 130 -11.00 -12.31 -4.95
C GLY A 130 -10.20 -11.29 -5.77
N ASP A 131 -10.61 -11.11 -7.02
CA ASP A 131 -9.91 -10.32 -8.03
C ASP A 131 -10.11 -8.80 -7.94
N VAL A 132 -10.78 -8.34 -6.87
CA VAL A 132 -11.20 -6.94 -6.71
C VAL A 132 -10.03 -6.02 -6.37
N ASN A 133 -9.01 -6.50 -5.64
CA ASN A 133 -7.88 -5.68 -5.21
C ASN A 133 -6.75 -5.65 -6.27
N GLY A 134 -7.07 -5.05 -7.42
CA GLY A 134 -6.24 -5.07 -8.63
C GLY A 134 -4.91 -4.32 -8.57
N GLN A 135 -4.72 -3.35 -7.68
CA GLN A 135 -3.54 -2.49 -7.65
C GLN A 135 -3.30 -1.94 -6.24
N TYR A 136 -2.04 -1.85 -5.79
CA TYR A 136 -1.71 -1.26 -4.47
C TYR A 136 -0.70 -0.12 -4.52
N PHE A 137 0.17 -0.06 -5.54
CA PHE A 137 1.43 0.64 -5.43
C PHE A 137 1.73 1.46 -6.67
N GLY A 138 1.92 2.77 -6.47
CA GLY A 138 2.12 3.73 -7.54
C GLY A 138 0.80 4.06 -8.23
N ILE A 139 0.29 5.26 -7.98
CA ILE A 139 -0.96 5.79 -8.53
C ILE A 139 -0.76 7.29 -8.83
N GLY A 140 0.29 7.63 -9.59
CA GLY A 140 0.40 8.97 -10.17
C GLY A 140 1.46 9.92 -9.57
N SER A 141 1.51 11.13 -10.16
CA SER A 141 2.30 12.28 -9.71
C SER A 141 2.04 12.64 -8.26
N GLU A 142 0.83 12.35 -7.79
CA GLU A 142 0.27 12.63 -6.47
C GLU A 142 1.08 11.96 -5.36
N THR A 143 1.86 10.92 -5.69
CA THR A 143 2.73 10.22 -4.73
C THR A 143 4.09 10.91 -4.52
N ARG A 144 4.44 11.91 -5.32
CA ARG A 144 5.71 12.63 -5.17
C ARG A 144 5.66 13.55 -3.96
N ARG A 145 6.52 13.27 -2.98
CA ARG A 145 6.59 14.01 -1.70
C ARG A 145 5.29 13.99 -0.90
N THR A 146 4.41 13.05 -1.20
CA THR A 146 3.19 12.78 -0.42
C THR A 146 3.39 11.48 0.32
N ASP A 147 3.24 11.51 1.64
CA ASP A 147 3.37 10.30 2.44
C ASP A 147 2.19 9.37 2.21
N THR A 148 2.47 8.22 1.60
CA THR A 148 1.49 7.16 1.38
C THR A 148 1.60 6.13 2.49
N HIS A 149 0.84 6.31 3.57
CA HIS A 149 0.80 5.31 4.65
C HIS A 149 -0.25 4.23 4.38
N ILE A 150 0.16 2.98 4.54
CA ILE A 150 -0.73 1.82 4.44
C ILE A 150 -1.05 1.37 5.88
N PRO A 151 -2.35 1.35 6.28
CA PRO A 151 -2.75 1.03 7.66
C PRO A 151 -2.30 -0.37 8.13
N ASP A 152 -2.65 -0.78 9.34
CA ASP A 152 -2.59 -2.21 9.71
C ASP A 152 -4.01 -2.80 9.51
N PRO A 153 -4.19 -4.05 9.02
CA PRO A 153 -3.21 -5.05 8.60
C PRO A 153 -3.17 -5.26 7.07
N TYR A 154 -2.04 -4.92 6.42
CA TYR A 154 -1.80 -5.30 5.02
C TYR A 154 -0.56 -6.16 4.87
N LYS A 155 -0.72 -7.22 4.08
CA LYS A 155 0.28 -8.25 3.80
C LYS A 155 0.48 -8.33 2.29
N LEU A 156 1.74 -8.37 1.88
CA LEU A 156 2.11 -8.74 0.52
C LEU A 156 2.81 -10.08 0.52
N GLY A 157 2.33 -10.95 -0.37
CA GLY A 157 3.00 -12.21 -0.65
C GLY A 157 2.85 -13.23 0.46
N ASN A 158 2.81 -14.48 0.03
CA ASN A 158 2.91 -15.63 0.87
C ASN A 158 3.63 -16.69 0.05
N PRO A 159 4.88 -17.06 0.40
CA PRO A 159 5.59 -18.09 -0.35
C PRO A 159 4.80 -19.40 -0.49
N ALA A 160 3.91 -19.70 0.47
CA ALA A 160 3.03 -20.86 0.42
C ALA A 160 1.92 -20.79 -0.65
N GLU A 161 1.61 -19.60 -1.18
CA GLU A 161 0.61 -19.38 -2.24
C GLU A 161 1.23 -19.50 -3.65
N ILE A 162 2.56 -19.59 -3.76
CA ILE A 162 3.25 -19.75 -5.05
C ILE A 162 3.13 -21.20 -5.50
N ARG A 163 2.53 -21.43 -6.68
CA ARG A 163 2.38 -22.78 -7.25
C ARG A 163 3.75 -23.40 -7.56
N SER A 164 3.85 -24.72 -7.40
CA SER A 164 5.06 -25.46 -7.80
C SER A 164 5.41 -25.19 -9.26
N GLY A 165 6.70 -25.02 -9.55
CA GLY A 165 7.19 -24.64 -10.88
C GLY A 165 7.11 -23.15 -11.20
N PHE A 166 6.54 -22.31 -10.33
CA PHE A 166 6.50 -20.86 -10.48
C PHE A 166 7.47 -20.15 -9.52
N GLU A 167 7.79 -18.91 -9.85
CA GLU A 167 8.55 -17.98 -9.02
C GLU A 167 7.88 -16.61 -8.98
N GLU A 168 8.04 -15.91 -7.85
CA GLU A 168 7.55 -14.54 -7.63
C GLU A 168 8.49 -13.52 -8.29
N LYS A 169 7.92 -12.66 -9.12
CA LYS A 169 8.59 -11.55 -9.79
C LYS A 169 7.77 -10.27 -9.69
N TRP A 170 8.43 -9.17 -10.01
CA TRP A 170 7.86 -7.84 -9.93
C TRP A 170 7.95 -7.12 -11.27
N LEU A 171 6.86 -6.46 -11.62
CA LEU A 171 6.68 -5.61 -12.78
C LEU A 171 6.58 -4.17 -12.29
N LEU A 172 7.29 -3.27 -12.96
CA LEU A 172 7.15 -1.84 -12.78
C LEU A 172 6.77 -1.20 -14.10
N ASN A 173 5.66 -0.49 -14.13
CA ASN A 173 5.33 0.43 -15.22
C ASN A 173 5.70 1.86 -14.81
N VAL A 174 6.34 2.60 -15.70
CA VAL A 174 6.65 4.03 -15.52
C VAL A 174 6.15 4.79 -16.74
N HIS A 175 5.22 5.70 -16.51
CA HIS A 175 4.71 6.64 -17.50
C HIS A 175 5.07 8.07 -17.12
N ALA A 176 5.99 8.67 -17.86
CA ALA A 176 6.50 10.00 -17.61
C ALA A 176 6.66 10.81 -18.89
N ILE A 177 6.47 12.13 -18.78
CA ILE A 177 6.48 13.08 -19.89
C ILE A 177 7.48 14.19 -19.56
N ASP A 178 8.39 14.48 -20.47
CA ASP A 178 9.25 15.66 -20.38
C ASP A 178 8.49 16.88 -20.89
N THR A 179 8.10 17.77 -19.98
CA THR A 179 7.29 18.95 -20.30
C THR A 179 8.14 20.19 -20.58
N ARG A 180 9.47 20.06 -20.67
CA ARG A 180 10.35 21.16 -21.05
C ARG A 180 10.11 21.53 -22.51
N GLY A 181 9.92 22.82 -22.77
CA GLY A 181 9.80 23.35 -24.13
C GLY A 181 8.53 22.98 -24.90
N VAL A 182 7.56 22.32 -24.26
CA VAL A 182 6.27 22.01 -24.90
C VAL A 182 5.41 23.26 -25.09
N GLU A 183 4.54 23.26 -26.09
CA GLU A 183 3.63 24.37 -26.35
C GLU A 183 2.61 24.54 -25.22
N ASP A 184 1.93 23.45 -24.86
CA ASP A 184 0.90 23.40 -23.84
C ASP A 184 1.21 22.28 -22.83
N LYS A 185 1.74 22.66 -21.65
CA LYS A 185 2.08 21.71 -20.59
C LYS A 185 0.86 20.93 -20.12
N MET A 186 -0.26 21.61 -19.90
CA MET A 186 -1.46 20.99 -19.34
C MET A 186 -2.03 19.99 -20.35
N GLY A 187 -2.14 20.39 -21.61
CA GLY A 187 -2.61 19.50 -22.66
C GLY A 187 -1.69 18.29 -22.86
N CYS A 188 -0.36 18.44 -22.74
CA CYS A 188 0.54 17.29 -22.77
C CYS A 188 0.25 16.33 -21.61
N THR A 189 0.09 16.83 -20.38
CA THR A 189 -0.19 15.99 -19.19
C THR A 189 -1.59 15.39 -19.18
N GLU A 190 -2.55 15.98 -19.89
CA GLU A 190 -3.87 15.39 -20.13
C GLU A 190 -3.89 14.43 -21.33
N CYS A 191 -2.73 14.21 -21.97
CA CYS A 191 -2.60 13.38 -23.15
C CYS A 191 -3.54 13.84 -24.29
N ARG A 192 -3.71 15.14 -24.49
CA ARG A 192 -4.59 15.71 -25.52
C ARG A 192 -4.09 15.37 -26.92
N ARG A 193 -4.90 14.64 -27.69
CA ARG A 193 -4.51 14.09 -29.01
C ARG A 193 -3.97 15.16 -29.96
N ASP A 194 -4.52 16.36 -29.96
CA ASP A 194 -4.10 17.43 -30.88
C ASP A 194 -2.65 17.89 -30.68
N LEU A 195 -2.04 17.59 -29.53
CA LEU A 195 -0.65 17.90 -29.23
C LEU A 195 0.31 16.73 -29.53
N TYR A 196 -0.21 15.53 -29.79
CA TYR A 196 0.59 14.36 -30.12
C TYR A 196 0.41 14.06 -31.61
N ASN A 197 1.50 14.08 -32.38
CA ASN A 197 1.45 13.84 -33.83
C ASN A 197 1.30 12.35 -34.17
N VAL A 198 0.19 11.75 -33.72
CA VAL A 198 -0.08 10.31 -33.83
C VAL A 198 -1.46 10.06 -34.42
N THR A 199 -1.54 9.09 -35.34
CA THR A 199 -2.78 8.66 -36.00
C THR A 199 -3.19 7.24 -35.60
N GLN A 200 -2.27 6.49 -35.00
CA GLN A 200 -2.46 5.11 -34.53
C GLN A 200 -2.05 5.00 -33.06
N ASP A 201 -2.67 4.04 -32.37
CA ASP A 201 -2.28 3.65 -31.01
C ASP A 201 -1.05 2.74 -31.00
N GLU A 202 -0.62 2.33 -29.79
CA GLU A 202 0.56 1.49 -29.58
C GLU A 202 0.50 0.13 -30.30
N ASN A 203 -0.69 -0.34 -30.66
CA ASN A 203 -0.91 -1.60 -31.37
C ASN A 203 -1.02 -1.40 -32.89
N GLY A 204 -0.83 -0.18 -33.38
CA GLY A 204 -1.02 0.18 -34.79
C GLY A 204 -2.49 0.35 -35.20
N GLN A 205 -3.44 0.36 -34.25
CA GLN A 205 -4.84 0.57 -34.56
C GLN A 205 -5.11 2.06 -34.76
N LEU A 206 -5.81 2.40 -35.84
CA LEU A 206 -6.16 3.80 -36.15
C LEU A 206 -7.01 4.40 -35.02
N LEU A 207 -6.64 5.62 -34.60
CA LEU A 207 -7.40 6.39 -33.62
C LEU A 207 -8.71 6.87 -34.25
N ARG A 208 -9.83 6.65 -33.54
CA ARG A 208 -11.14 7.16 -33.96
C ARG A 208 -11.10 8.68 -34.08
N PRO A 209 -11.78 9.30 -35.06
CA PRO A 209 -11.81 10.76 -35.22
C PRO A 209 -12.28 11.49 -33.96
N GLU A 210 -13.19 10.90 -33.20
CA GLU A 210 -13.77 11.47 -31.99
C GLU A 210 -12.85 11.34 -30.76
N TYR A 211 -11.76 10.58 -30.86
CA TYR A 211 -10.81 10.41 -29.77
C TYR A 211 -10.09 11.73 -29.48
N LYS A 212 -10.30 12.28 -28.28
CA LYS A 212 -9.75 13.58 -27.86
C LYS A 212 -8.45 13.49 -27.06
N GLY A 213 -8.19 12.37 -26.40
CA GLY A 213 -6.97 12.19 -25.62
C GLY A 213 -6.99 10.97 -24.71
N GLY A 214 -5.81 10.66 -24.16
CA GLY A 214 -5.55 9.55 -23.24
C GLY A 214 -4.41 8.64 -23.69
N LEU A 215 -4.33 7.43 -23.11
CA LEU A 215 -3.21 6.51 -23.31
C LEU A 215 -2.96 6.13 -24.78
N LYS A 216 -3.98 6.13 -25.63
CA LYS A 216 -3.83 5.73 -27.04
C LYS A 216 -3.02 6.72 -27.87
N CYS A 217 -2.81 7.96 -27.40
CA CYS A 217 -1.94 8.93 -28.08
C CYS A 217 -0.70 9.34 -27.28
N CYS A 218 -0.57 8.85 -26.04
CA CYS A 218 0.55 9.13 -25.14
C CYS A 218 1.19 7.80 -24.68
N TYR A 219 1.59 6.98 -25.65
CA TYR A 219 2.32 5.73 -25.41
C TYR A 219 3.83 5.94 -25.53
N ASP A 220 4.61 4.87 -25.28
CA ASP A 220 6.07 4.95 -25.27
C ASP A 220 6.62 5.52 -26.58
N SER A 221 7.66 6.35 -26.48
CA SER A 221 8.34 6.98 -27.62
C SER A 221 7.51 7.98 -28.42
N THR A 222 6.29 8.32 -27.99
CA THR A 222 5.57 9.48 -28.54
C THR A 222 6.19 10.79 -28.08
N GLN A 223 5.83 11.89 -28.75
CA GLN A 223 6.34 13.21 -28.42
C GLN A 223 5.21 14.24 -28.49
N CYS A 224 5.00 14.95 -27.38
CA CYS A 224 4.15 16.11 -27.32
C CYS A 224 4.80 17.28 -28.07
N ARG A 225 3.97 18.09 -28.73
CA ARG A 225 4.41 19.20 -29.56
C ARG A 225 5.27 20.19 -28.76
N LYS A 226 6.47 20.46 -29.28
CA LYS A 226 7.41 21.45 -28.77
C LYS A 226 7.13 22.81 -29.40
N ARG A 227 7.46 23.88 -28.66
CA ARG A 227 7.56 25.22 -29.24
C ARG A 227 8.64 25.22 -30.31
N GLU A 228 8.38 25.97 -31.38
CA GLU A 228 9.32 26.11 -32.48
C GLU A 228 10.69 26.59 -31.99
N GLY A 229 11.75 25.96 -32.48
CA GLY A 229 13.14 26.29 -32.12
C GLY A 229 13.61 25.82 -30.73
N PHE A 230 12.75 25.21 -29.90
CA PHE A 230 13.19 24.68 -28.61
C PHE A 230 13.95 23.36 -28.79
N GLU A 231 15.26 23.40 -28.52
CA GLU A 231 16.11 22.23 -28.39
C GLU A 231 16.63 22.11 -26.95
N GLY A 232 16.72 20.89 -26.47
CA GLY A 232 17.17 20.62 -25.11
C GLY A 232 17.76 19.21 -24.98
N PRO A 233 18.69 19.02 -24.04
CA PRO A 233 19.39 17.75 -23.91
C PRO A 233 18.43 16.65 -23.45
N ARG A 234 18.67 15.44 -23.96
CA ARG A 234 18.10 14.21 -23.41
C ARG A 234 18.76 13.91 -22.08
N ARG A 235 17.98 13.41 -21.11
CA ARG A 235 18.43 13.08 -19.76
C ARG A 235 18.15 11.63 -19.44
N GLY A 236 19.13 10.97 -18.83
CA GLY A 236 18.96 9.69 -18.16
C GLY A 236 18.24 9.88 -16.84
N LEU A 237 17.15 9.14 -16.63
CA LEU A 237 16.30 9.25 -15.46
C LEU A 237 15.97 7.86 -14.90
N TYR A 238 15.60 7.85 -13.62
CA TYR A 238 15.22 6.67 -12.88
C TYR A 238 13.99 6.99 -12.03
N LEU A 239 13.16 5.98 -11.78
CA LEU A 239 12.18 6.03 -10.70
C LEU A 239 12.82 5.42 -9.45
N SER A 240 12.99 6.23 -8.42
CA SER A 240 13.42 5.82 -7.09
C SER A 240 12.20 5.51 -6.23
N GLN A 241 12.11 4.29 -5.71
CA GLN A 241 11.07 3.90 -4.77
C GLN A 241 11.63 3.75 -3.35
N VAL A 242 11.09 4.51 -2.40
CA VAL A 242 11.38 4.34 -0.97
C VAL A 242 10.29 3.48 -0.35
N VAL A 243 10.69 2.36 0.23
CA VAL A 243 9.78 1.33 0.76
C VAL A 243 10.06 1.12 2.22
N HIS A 244 9.04 1.32 3.05
CA HIS A 244 9.07 0.93 4.44
C HIS A 244 8.37 -0.40 4.60
N GLN A 245 9.06 -1.38 5.16
CA GLN A 245 8.56 -2.75 5.23
C GLN A 245 8.92 -3.46 6.53
N GLY A 246 8.01 -4.29 7.02
CA GLY A 246 8.21 -5.15 8.19
C GLY A 246 7.89 -6.61 7.88
N ARG A 247 8.26 -7.51 8.79
CA ARG A 247 7.78 -8.90 8.73
C ARG A 247 6.31 -8.94 9.14
N VAL A 248 5.49 -9.71 8.41
CA VAL A 248 4.07 -9.89 8.73
C VAL A 248 3.88 -10.45 10.15
N GLN A 249 4.76 -11.35 10.61
CA GLN A 249 4.67 -11.87 11.99
C GLN A 249 4.76 -10.77 13.05
N ASN A 250 5.55 -9.72 12.82
CA ASN A 250 5.66 -8.61 13.74
C ASN A 250 4.36 -7.80 13.81
N MET A 251 3.67 -7.66 12.67
CA MET A 251 2.38 -6.96 12.60
C MET A 251 1.29 -7.76 13.31
N ILE A 252 1.24 -9.07 13.08
CA ILE A 252 0.32 -9.97 13.79
C ILE A 252 0.58 -9.91 15.30
N ALA A 253 1.84 -9.94 15.74
CA ALA A 253 2.19 -9.81 17.15
C ALA A 253 1.71 -8.47 17.75
N ARG A 254 1.86 -7.36 17.02
CA ARG A 254 1.34 -6.04 17.43
C ARG A 254 -0.17 -6.06 17.61
N MET A 255 -0.91 -6.61 16.65
CA MET A 255 -2.37 -6.72 16.73
C MET A 255 -2.82 -7.57 17.92
N ASN A 256 -2.19 -8.74 18.12
CA ASN A 256 -2.49 -9.62 19.25
C ASN A 256 -2.25 -8.90 20.58
N ASN A 257 -1.16 -8.13 20.70
CA ASN A 257 -0.90 -7.32 21.89
C ASN A 257 -1.95 -6.22 22.09
N MET A 258 -2.42 -5.58 21.01
CA MET A 258 -3.50 -4.59 21.06
C MET A 258 -4.80 -5.21 21.55
N LEU A 259 -5.17 -6.37 20.99
CA LEU A 259 -6.37 -7.09 21.38
C LEU A 259 -6.30 -7.52 22.85
N ASN A 260 -5.16 -8.03 23.29
CA ASN A 260 -4.93 -8.40 24.70
C ASN A 260 -5.14 -7.21 25.63
N LEU A 261 -4.64 -6.02 25.25
CA LEU A 261 -4.84 -4.79 26.03
C LEU A 261 -6.31 -4.39 26.10
N VAL A 262 -7.02 -4.40 24.97
CA VAL A 262 -8.46 -4.07 24.93
C VAL A 262 -9.27 -5.02 25.81
N VAL A 263 -8.99 -6.32 25.75
CA VAL A 263 -9.66 -7.33 26.58
C VAL A 263 -9.35 -7.10 28.06
N GLN A 264 -8.10 -6.80 28.42
CA GLN A 264 -7.73 -6.48 29.81
C GLN A 264 -8.44 -5.23 30.33
N LEU A 265 -8.49 -4.16 29.54
CA LEU A 265 -9.16 -2.92 29.91
C LEU A 265 -10.67 -3.13 30.09
N ALA A 266 -11.33 -3.78 29.13
CA ALA A 266 -12.75 -4.09 29.19
C ALA A 266 -13.07 -4.92 30.44
N TRP A 267 -12.23 -5.91 30.74
CA TRP A 267 -12.44 -6.75 31.90
C TRP A 267 -12.22 -6.02 33.23
N MET A 268 -11.21 -5.15 33.33
CA MET A 268 -11.04 -4.29 34.51
C MET A 268 -12.24 -3.38 34.73
N VAL A 269 -12.78 -2.77 33.67
CA VAL A 269 -14.01 -1.96 33.76
C VAL A 269 -15.17 -2.79 34.31
N MET A 270 -15.35 -4.02 33.82
CA MET A 270 -16.39 -4.93 34.32
C MET A 270 -16.21 -5.29 35.79
N VAL A 271 -14.98 -5.60 36.22
CA VAL A 271 -14.68 -5.92 37.63
C VAL A 271 -14.92 -4.72 38.53
N VAL A 272 -14.48 -3.53 38.14
CA VAL A 272 -14.70 -2.29 38.91
C VAL A 272 -16.19 -1.97 39.00
N ALA A 273 -16.93 -2.07 37.89
CA ALA A 273 -18.38 -1.86 37.88
C ALA A 273 -19.12 -2.85 38.79
N ALA A 274 -18.71 -4.13 38.79
CA ALA A 274 -19.29 -5.16 39.64
C ALA A 274 -18.99 -4.96 41.14
N LEU A 275 -17.81 -4.44 41.49
CA LEU A 275 -17.46 -4.11 42.87
C LEU A 275 -18.23 -2.87 43.36
N MET A 276 -18.36 -1.86 42.50
CA MET A 276 -19.13 -0.64 42.80
C MET A 276 -20.64 -0.93 42.98
N SER A 277 -21.23 -1.82 42.17
CA SER A 277 -22.65 -2.18 42.29
C SER A 277 -22.98 -2.99 43.56
N ARG A 278 -21.98 -3.63 44.17
CA ARG A 278 -22.11 -4.37 45.44
C ARG A 278 -21.83 -3.53 46.67
N GLY A 279 -21.60 -2.22 46.52
CA GLY A 279 -21.24 -1.32 47.63
C GLY A 279 -19.89 -1.66 48.29
N GLN A 280 -19.08 -2.51 47.66
CA GLN A 280 -17.76 -2.89 48.14
C GLN A 280 -16.71 -1.94 47.55
N ALA A 281 -15.86 -1.37 48.40
CA ALA A 281 -14.69 -0.64 47.92
C ALA A 281 -13.79 -1.64 47.17
N PRO A 282 -13.41 -1.37 45.91
CA PRO A 282 -12.61 -2.32 45.15
C PRO A 282 -11.25 -2.48 45.81
N ASP A 283 -10.96 -3.67 46.33
CA ASP A 283 -9.65 -4.02 46.84
C ASP A 283 -8.69 -4.15 45.64
N CYS A 284 -7.72 -3.24 45.55
CA CYS A 284 -6.78 -3.18 44.42
C CYS A 284 -6.00 -4.49 44.24
N HIS A 285 -5.74 -5.23 45.31
CA HIS A 285 -5.06 -6.53 45.21
C HIS A 285 -5.89 -7.56 44.46
N LEU A 286 -7.21 -7.56 44.65
CA LEU A 286 -8.12 -8.49 43.98
C LEU A 286 -8.24 -8.16 42.50
N VAL A 287 -8.34 -6.88 42.14
CA VAL A 287 -8.39 -6.44 40.73
C VAL A 287 -7.11 -6.82 40.00
N VAL A 288 -5.93 -6.56 40.60
CA VAL A 288 -4.63 -6.89 39.99
C VAL A 288 -4.40 -8.39 39.84
N MET A 289 -4.71 -9.18 40.88
CA MET A 289 -4.60 -10.65 40.85
C MET A 289 -5.52 -11.25 39.79
N SER A 290 -6.76 -10.76 39.72
CA SER A 290 -7.68 -11.21 38.69
C SER A 290 -7.12 -10.87 37.29
N SER A 291 -6.62 -9.65 37.07
CA SER A 291 -6.11 -9.20 35.76
C SER A 291 -4.90 -10.03 35.30
N MET A 292 -4.03 -10.43 36.22
CA MET A 292 -2.91 -11.33 35.94
C MET A 292 -3.37 -12.74 35.53
N VAL A 293 -4.41 -13.28 36.16
CA VAL A 293 -4.98 -14.60 35.80
C VAL A 293 -5.62 -14.58 34.41
N LEU A 294 -6.28 -13.46 34.04
CA LEU A 294 -6.82 -13.28 32.69
C LEU A 294 -5.70 -13.19 31.64
N LEU A 295 -4.60 -12.50 31.95
CA LEU A 295 -3.40 -12.41 31.11
C LEU A 295 -2.82 -13.78 30.76
N ILE A 296 -2.68 -14.64 31.77
CA ILE A 296 -2.18 -16.01 31.62
C ILE A 296 -3.16 -16.85 30.78
N SER A 297 -4.48 -16.69 31.02
CA SER A 297 -5.52 -17.43 30.29
C SER A 297 -5.63 -17.03 28.81
N ILE A 298 -5.51 -15.74 28.48
CA ILE A 298 -5.57 -15.25 27.09
C ILE A 298 -4.32 -15.69 26.30
N GLN A 299 -3.13 -15.65 26.93
CA GLN A 299 -1.90 -16.17 26.31
C GLN A 299 -1.97 -17.67 26.04
N ALA A 300 -2.68 -18.43 26.88
CA ALA A 300 -2.76 -19.89 26.77
C ALA A 300 -3.79 -20.40 25.74
N GLN A 301 -4.85 -19.66 25.39
CA GLN A 301 -6.02 -20.27 24.72
C GLN A 301 -6.63 -19.58 23.49
N LEU A 302 -6.28 -18.33 23.09
CA LEU A 302 -7.17 -17.59 22.16
C LEU A 302 -6.60 -17.04 20.85
N VAL A 303 -5.31 -17.16 20.53
CA VAL A 303 -4.79 -16.52 19.30
C VAL A 303 -5.22 -17.22 18.00
N GLN A 304 -5.46 -18.54 18.02
CA GLN A 304 -5.78 -19.31 16.81
C GLN A 304 -7.30 -19.42 16.51
N PRO A 305 -8.19 -19.77 17.47
CA PRO A 305 -9.60 -19.98 17.15
C PRO A 305 -10.45 -18.70 17.10
N PHE A 306 -10.03 -17.61 17.73
CA PHE A 306 -10.76 -16.32 17.73
C PHE A 306 -10.68 -15.62 16.35
N MET A 307 -9.54 -15.69 15.68
CA MET A 307 -9.34 -15.15 14.32
C MET A 307 -10.22 -15.87 13.28
N ALA A 308 -10.45 -17.18 13.43
CA ALA A 308 -11.31 -17.95 12.54
C ALA A 308 -12.81 -17.57 12.69
N ARG A 309 -13.25 -17.23 13.90
CA ARG A 309 -14.64 -16.79 14.16
C ARG A 309 -14.91 -15.34 13.77
N MET A 310 -13.92 -14.45 13.90
CA MET A 310 -14.02 -13.05 13.42
C MET A 310 -14.16 -12.98 11.89
N GLY A 311 -13.52 -13.88 11.13
CA GLY A 311 -13.67 -13.94 9.67
C GLY A 311 -15.12 -14.17 9.21
N GLY A 312 -15.93 -14.92 9.96
CA GLY A 312 -17.34 -15.14 9.67
C GLY A 312 -18.23 -13.92 9.92
N LEU A 313 -18.01 -13.19 11.02
CA LEU A 313 -18.73 -11.95 11.33
C LEU A 313 -18.37 -10.81 10.36
N TYR A 314 -17.10 -10.73 9.94
CA TYR A 314 -16.64 -9.76 8.95
C TYR A 314 -17.20 -10.02 7.54
N ALA A 315 -17.33 -11.29 7.13
CA ALA A 315 -17.96 -11.65 5.85
C ALA A 315 -19.44 -11.22 5.80
N ILE A 316 -20.16 -11.33 6.93
CA ILE A 316 -21.56 -10.90 7.06
C ILE A 316 -21.67 -9.36 7.02
N LEU A 317 -20.77 -8.64 7.69
CA LEU A 317 -20.70 -7.17 7.64
C LEU A 317 -20.36 -6.65 6.23
N CYS A 318 -19.46 -7.30 5.50
CA CYS A 318 -19.16 -6.95 4.11
C CYS A 318 -20.36 -7.20 3.17
N GLN A 319 -21.07 -8.33 3.32
CA GLN A 319 -22.28 -8.60 2.54
C GLN A 319 -23.42 -7.60 2.85
N TYR A 320 -23.53 -7.15 4.11
CA TYR A 320 -24.49 -6.14 4.53
C TYR A 320 -24.18 -4.77 3.90
N MET A 321 -22.91 -4.33 3.97
CA MET A 321 -22.43 -3.09 3.37
C MET A 321 -22.53 -3.08 1.84
N GLU A 322 -22.28 -4.22 1.17
CA GLU A 322 -22.44 -4.35 -0.29
C GLU A 322 -23.90 -4.22 -0.73
N LYS A 323 -24.84 -4.64 0.12
CA LYS A 323 -26.29 -4.57 -0.14
C LYS A 323 -26.82 -3.13 0.04
N GLU A 324 -26.36 -2.43 1.07
CA GLU A 324 -26.67 -1.01 1.34
C GLU A 324 -26.06 -0.11 0.24
N LEU A 325 -24.80 -0.33 -0.14
CA LEU A 325 -24.13 0.47 -1.18
C LEU A 325 -24.77 0.28 -2.57
N LYS A 326 -25.26 -0.93 -2.89
CA LYS A 326 -26.03 -1.18 -4.14
C LYS A 326 -27.42 -0.53 -4.11
N GLN A 327 -28.03 -0.34 -2.95
CA GLN A 327 -29.30 0.38 -2.80
C GLN A 327 -29.11 1.90 -2.89
N GLU A 328 -28.06 2.46 -2.29
CA GLU A 328 -27.77 3.89 -2.40
C GLU A 328 -27.34 4.31 -3.81
N ILE A 329 -26.59 3.47 -4.53
CA ILE A 329 -26.23 3.73 -5.93
C ILE A 329 -27.46 3.65 -6.85
N TRP A 330 -28.47 2.84 -6.53
CA TRP A 330 -29.71 2.79 -7.32
C TRP A 330 -30.60 4.01 -7.09
N LEU A 331 -30.58 4.60 -5.88
CA LEU A 331 -31.30 5.84 -5.54
C LEU A 331 -30.59 7.12 -6.00
N ALA A 332 -29.28 7.06 -6.27
CA ALA A 332 -28.50 8.20 -6.77
C ALA A 332 -28.34 8.22 -8.30
N THR A 333 -28.83 7.19 -9.01
CA THR A 333 -28.70 7.06 -10.48
C THR A 333 -30.06 6.97 -11.20
N PHE A 334 -31.16 7.37 -10.56
CA PHE A 334 -32.45 7.63 -11.20
C PHE A 334 -33.11 8.90 -10.64
#